data_AF-A0A8S2VXD0-F1
#
_entry.id   AF-A0A8S2VXD0-F1
#
_cell.length_a   1.000
_cell.length_b   1.000
_cell.length_c   1.000
_cell.angle_alpha   90.00
_cell.angle_beta   90.00
_cell.angle_gamma   90.00
#
_symmetry.space_group_name_H-M   'P 1'
#
loop_
_entity.id
_entity.type
_entity.pdbx_description
1 polymer ?
#
loop_
_entity_poly.entity_id
_entity_poly.type
_entity_poly.pdbx_seq_one_letter_code
_entity_poly.pdbx_strand_id
1 'polypeptide(L)' 'YDRLRPLSYPQTDVFLVCFSVVSPSSFENVREKWVPEISHHCAKTPFLLVGTQIDLREDPN' A
#
# COMPACT_ATOMS: atom_id res chain seq x y z
N TYR A 1 10.09 3.47 -12.35
CA TYR A 1 9.71 2.51 -11.29
C TYR A 1 8.34 1.89 -11.52
N ASP A 2 7.29 2.66 -11.83
CA ASP A 2 5.92 2.12 -11.96
C ASP A 2 5.76 0.99 -12.97
N ARG A 3 6.54 0.98 -14.07
CA ARG A 3 6.52 -0.13 -15.05
C ARG A 3 7.26 -1.39 -14.61
N LEU A 4 8.09 -1.32 -13.57
CA LEU A 4 8.88 -2.45 -13.08
C LEU A 4 8.19 -3.18 -11.92
N ARG A 5 7.37 -2.49 -11.12
CA ARG A 5 6.66 -3.09 -9.98
C ARG A 5 5.76 -4.28 -10.37
N PRO A 6 5.00 -4.24 -11.49
CA PRO A 6 4.18 -5.38 -11.91
C PRO A 6 4.97 -6.68 -12.16
N LEU A 7 6.28 -6.60 -12.40
CA LEU A 7 7.12 -7.79 -12.55
C LEU A 7 7.27 -8.58 -11.24
N SER A 8 6.99 -7.97 -10.09
CA SER A 8 7.07 -8.60 -8.76
C SER A 8 5.72 -9.17 -8.28
N TYR A 9 4.64 -9.01 -9.05
CA TYR A 9 3.29 -9.44 -8.67
C TYR A 9 2.92 -10.90 -9.01
N PRO A 10 3.54 -11.58 -10.00
CA PRO A 10 3.23 -12.98 -10.26
C PRO A 10 3.42 -13.86 -9.03
N GLN A 11 2.48 -14.78 -8.80
CA GLN A 11 2.51 -15.75 -7.70
C GLN A 11 2.46 -15.14 -6.28
N THR A 12 1.96 -13.90 -6.16
CA THR A 12 1.71 -13.30 -4.84
C THR A 12 0.43 -13.83 -4.21
N ASP A 13 0.54 -14.39 -3.00
CA ASP A 13 -0.59 -14.88 -2.20
C ASP A 13 -1.28 -13.78 -1.37
N VAL A 14 -0.52 -12.75 -0.98
CA VAL A 14 -1.02 -11.60 -0.20
C VAL A 14 -0.18 -10.35 -0.44
N PHE A 15 -0.84 -9.19 -0.53
CA PHE A 15 -0.17 -7.89 -0.55
C PHE A 15 -0.24 -7.20 0.81
N LEU A 16 0.86 -6.56 1.23
CA LEU A 16 0.85 -5.58 2.32
C LEU A 16 0.82 -4.18 1.71
N VAL A 17 -0.27 -3.46 1.91
CA VAL A 17 -0.44 -2.10 1.41
C VAL A 17 -0.24 -1.14 2.58
N CYS A 18 0.92 -0.49 2.59
CA CYS A 18 1.33 0.34 3.71
C CYS A 18 0.98 1.82 3.49
N PHE A 19 0.56 2.48 4.56
CA PHE A 19 0.49 3.93 4.66
C PHE A 19 1.10 4.37 5.99
N SER A 20 1.58 5.59 6.06
CA SER A 20 2.08 6.19 7.29
C SER A 20 0.95 6.86 8.06
N VAL A 21 0.81 6.57 9.35
CA VAL A 21 -0.26 7.16 10.17
C VAL A 21 -0.08 8.66 10.41
N VAL A 22 1.14 9.18 10.21
CA VAL A 22 1.47 10.61 10.29
C VAL A 22 1.43 11.32 8.93
N SER A 23 1.17 10.59 7.85
CA SER A 23 1.11 11.16 6.50
C SER A 23 -0.23 10.81 5.83
N PRO A 24 -1.27 11.65 5.98
CA PRO A 24 -2.60 11.40 5.41
C PRO A 24 -2.59 11.19 3.89
N SER A 25 -1.72 11.90 3.16
CA SER A 25 -1.57 11.75 1.70
C SER A 25 -1.10 10.34 1.32
N SER A 26 -0.33 9.65 2.16
CA SER A 26 0.05 8.26 1.92
C SER A 26 -1.15 7.32 1.97
N PHE A 27 -2.14 7.60 2.82
CA PHE A 27 -3.39 6.85 2.88
C PHE A 27 -4.30 7.14 1.69
N GLU A 28 -4.38 8.40 1.25
CA GLU A 28 -5.10 8.75 0.00
C GLU A 28 -4.53 8.00 -1.21
N ASN A 29 -3.20 7.91 -1.30
CA ASN A 29 -2.52 7.14 -2.34
C ASN A 29 -2.86 5.64 -2.31
N VAL A 30 -3.19 5.06 -1.15
CA VAL A 30 -3.69 3.67 -1.09
C VAL A 30 -4.96 3.52 -1.91
N ARG A 31 -5.92 4.42 -1.72
CA ARG A 31 -7.20 4.39 -2.42
C ARG A 31 -7.04 4.73 -3.90
N GLU A 32 -6.22 5.74 -4.22
CA GLU A 32 -6.17 6.33 -5.56
C GLU A 32 -5.19 5.62 -6.49
N LYS A 33 -4.15 5.00 -5.95
CA LYS A 33 -3.08 4.37 -6.72
C LYS A 33 -2.92 2.89 -6.41
N TRP A 34 -2.65 2.53 -5.15
CA TRP A 34 -2.15 1.18 -4.82
C TRP A 34 -3.22 0.09 -4.95
N VAL A 35 -4.41 0.31 -4.40
CA VAL A 35 -5.52 -0.67 -4.48
C VAL A 35 -6.00 -0.85 -5.92
N PRO A 36 -6.24 0.22 -6.73
CA PRO A 36 -6.59 0.06 -8.13
C PRO A 36 -5.53 -0.70 -8.93
N GLU A 37 -4.24 -0.44 -8.68
CA GLU A 37 -3.15 -1.13 -9.39
C GLU A 37 -3.07 -2.62 -9.05
N ILE A 38 -3.15 -2.98 -7.76
CA ILE A 38 -3.19 -4.38 -7.33
C ILE A 38 -4.43 -5.07 -7.89
N SER A 39 -5.59 -4.41 -7.87
CA SER A 39 -6.83 -4.95 -8.43
C SER A 39 -6.73 -5.19 -9.94
N HIS A 40 -6.01 -4.32 -10.66
CA HIS A 40 -5.78 -4.46 -12.10
C HIS A 40 -4.90 -5.67 -12.44
N HIS A 41 -3.82 -5.89 -11.69
CA HIS A 41 -2.87 -6.97 -11.97
C HIS A 41 -3.20 -8.31 -11.29
N CYS A 42 -3.85 -8.26 -10.12
CA CYS A 42 -4.05 -9.38 -9.21
C CYS A 42 -5.43 -9.33 -8.54
N ALA A 43 -6.50 -9.29 -9.34
CA ALA A 43 -7.88 -9.10 -8.87
C ALA A 43 -8.37 -10.09 -7.77
N LYS A 44 -7.76 -11.26 -7.64
CA LYS A 44 -8.14 -12.31 -6.67
C LYS A 44 -7.23 -12.37 -5.44
N THR A 45 -6.11 -11.66 -5.45
CA THR A 45 -5.15 -11.72 -4.34
C THR A 45 -5.61 -10.77 -3.24
N PRO A 46 -5.81 -11.25 -2.00
CA PRO A 46 -6.19 -10.38 -0.90
C PRO A 46 -5.04 -9.42 -0.54
N PHE A 47 -5.38 -8.31 0.10
CA PHE A 47 -4.40 -7.39 0.67
C PHE A 47 -4.75 -7.05 2.11
N LEU A 48 -3.70 -6.75 2.89
CA LEU A 48 -3.79 -6.22 4.23
C LEU A 48 -3.37 -4.75 4.20
N LEU A 49 -4.21 -3.89 4.77
CA LEU A 49 -3.88 -2.48 4.95
C LEU A 49 -3.06 -2.34 6.25
N VAL A 50 -1.88 -1.72 6.15
CA VAL A 50 -0.93 -1.59 7.26
C VAL A 50 -0.64 -0.11 7.54
N GLY A 51 -0.97 0.35 8.74
CA GLY A 51 -0.54 1.66 9.23
C GLY A 51 0.86 1.56 9.85
N THR A 52 1.82 2.31 9.31
CA THR A 52 3.21 2.35 9.77
C THR A 52 3.52 3.65 10.52
N GLN A 53 4.68 3.73 11.16
CA GLN A 53 5.16 4.91 11.90
C GLN A 53 4.22 5.33 13.05
N ILE A 54 3.68 4.34 13.76
CA ILE A 54 2.75 4.58 14.86
C ILE A 54 3.39 5.31 16.04
N ASP A 55 4.69 5.11 16.23
CA ASP A 55 5.53 5.81 17.20
C ASP A 55 5.53 7.33 16.98
N LEU A 56 5.39 7.78 15.73
CA LEU A 56 5.39 9.20 15.38
C LEU A 56 4.02 9.87 15.55
N ARG A 57 2.94 9.10 15.79
CA ARG A 57 1.57 9.64 15.80
C ARG A 57 1.34 10.71 16.85
N GLU A 58 1.93 10.52 18.02
CA GLU A 58 1.86 11.43 19.16
C GLU A 58 3.21 12.13 19.39
N ASP A 59 4.15 12.04 18.43
CA ASP A 59 5.45 12.72 18.56
C ASP A 59 5.21 14.23 18.43
N PRO A 60 5.56 15.02 19.46
CA PRO A 60 5.36 16.47 19.44
C PRO A 60 6.37 17.23 18.56
N ASN A 61 7.36 16.54 17.97
CA ASN A 61 8.37 17.14 17.11
C ASN A 61 7.95 17.22 15.63
#